data_AF-A0A1B9CPC5-F1
#
_entry.id   AF-A0A1B9CPC5-F1
#
_cell.length_a   1.000
_cell.length_b   1.000
_cell.length_c   1.000
_cell.angle_alpha   90.00
_cell.angle_beta   90.00
_cell.angle_gamma   90.00
#
_symmetry.space_group_name_H-M   'P 1'
#
loop_
_entity.id
_entity.type
_entity.pdbx_description
1 polymer ?
#
loop_
_entity_poly.entity_id
_entity_poly.type
_entity_poly.pdbx_seq_one_letter_code
_entity_poly.pdbx_strand_id
1 'polypeptide(L)'
;MGLFRKKSQAPQAAGRDTVYYSTPFGDTKDGKRKLFLLGRGEMQFFPVFRSRESLIAFFEKMNRAGYLILEGDVQSVLETNRSIELMKDVAIVIEPLSANPVEIMPHS
;
A
#
# COMPACT_ATOMS: atom_id res chain seq x y z
N MET A 1 14.58 -22.55 -30.25
CA MET A 1 13.16 -22.56 -29.82
C MET A 1 13.09 -22.07 -28.38
N GLY A 2 12.41 -20.96 -28.11
CA GLY A 2 12.04 -20.53 -26.75
C GLY A 2 12.70 -19.26 -26.21
N LEU A 3 12.49 -18.11 -26.87
CA LEU A 3 12.72 -16.79 -26.27
C LEU A 3 11.58 -16.47 -25.29
N PHE A 4 11.82 -16.61 -23.99
CA PHE A 4 10.93 -16.10 -22.95
C PHE A 4 10.98 -14.56 -22.96
N ARG A 5 10.02 -13.93 -23.64
CA ARG A 5 9.74 -12.50 -23.47
C ARG A 5 9.24 -12.27 -22.05
N LYS A 6 10.10 -11.78 -21.16
CA LYS A 6 9.67 -11.05 -19.96
C LYS A 6 8.83 -9.88 -20.44
N LYS A 7 7.52 -9.90 -20.18
CA LYS A 7 6.69 -8.70 -20.25
C LYS A 7 7.15 -7.82 -19.09
N SER A 8 8.05 -6.88 -19.37
CA SER A 8 8.17 -5.67 -18.56
C SER A 8 6.82 -4.98 -18.66
N GLN A 9 5.95 -5.23 -17.70
CA GLN A 9 4.74 -4.46 -17.52
C GLN A 9 5.21 -3.05 -17.19
N ALA A 10 5.21 -2.19 -18.21
CA ALA A 10 5.32 -0.75 -18.02
C ALA A 10 4.36 -0.35 -16.88
N PRO A 11 4.72 0.63 -16.04
CA PRO A 11 3.82 1.11 -14.99
C PRO A 11 2.52 1.54 -15.69
N GLN A 12 1.50 0.69 -15.64
CA GLN A 12 0.15 1.07 -16.04
C GLN A 12 -0.15 2.26 -15.17
N ALA A 13 -0.31 3.41 -15.83
CA ALA A 13 -0.35 4.73 -15.24
C ALA A 13 -1.09 4.69 -13.90
N ALA A 14 -0.34 4.69 -12.81
CA ALA A 14 -0.86 4.82 -11.45
C ALA A 14 -1.46 6.24 -11.21
N GLY A 15 -1.70 7.01 -12.28
CA GLY A 15 -1.92 8.44 -12.23
C GLY A 15 -3.37 8.90 -12.21
N ARG A 16 -4.38 8.01 -12.26
CA ARG A 16 -5.81 8.44 -12.20
C ARG A 16 -6.79 7.46 -11.55
N ASP A 17 -6.37 6.26 -11.16
CA ASP A 17 -7.30 5.32 -10.54
C ASP A 17 -7.51 5.70 -9.07
N THR A 18 -8.78 5.81 -8.67
CA THR A 18 -9.15 6.00 -7.27
C THR A 18 -8.65 4.82 -6.46
N VAL A 19 -7.91 5.12 -5.40
CA VAL A 19 -7.44 4.15 -4.42
C VAL A 19 -7.96 4.48 -3.04
N TYR A 20 -8.04 3.43 -2.24
CA TYR A 20 -8.46 3.46 -0.85
C TYR A 20 -7.26 3.15 0.03
N TYR A 21 -7.11 3.89 1.12
CA TYR A 21 -6.03 3.70 2.09
C TYR A 21 -6.47 4.17 3.47
N SER A 22 -5.62 3.96 4.47
CA SER A 22 -5.85 4.46 5.83
C SER A 22 -4.58 5.03 6.42
N THR A 23 -4.66 5.74 7.53
CA THR A 23 -3.48 6.26 8.22
C THR A 23 -2.49 5.13 8.53
N PRO A 24 -1.16 5.36 8.39
CA PRO A 24 -0.17 4.32 8.67
C PRO A 24 -0.06 3.99 10.16
N PHE A 25 -0.49 4.89 11.04
CA PHE A 25 -0.50 4.72 12.50
C PHE A 25 -1.86 4.25 12.99
N GLY A 26 -1.88 3.32 13.94
CA GLY A 26 -3.10 2.96 14.64
C GLY A 26 -2.86 2.03 15.82
N ASP A 27 -3.95 1.66 16.45
CA ASP A 27 -3.96 0.71 17.57
C ASP A 27 -4.39 -0.67 17.08
N THR A 28 -3.85 -1.70 17.71
CA THR A 28 -4.30 -3.07 17.58
C THR A 28 -5.47 -3.35 18.52
N LYS A 29 -6.22 -4.43 18.27
CA LYS A 29 -7.35 -4.81 19.15
C LYS A 29 -6.93 -5.13 20.59
N ASP A 30 -5.65 -5.46 20.82
CA ASP A 30 -5.04 -5.63 22.15
C ASP A 30 -4.47 -4.32 22.74
N GLY A 31 -4.77 -3.17 22.14
CA GLY A 31 -4.44 -1.84 22.68
C GLY A 31 -2.99 -1.38 22.43
N LYS A 32 -2.24 -2.04 21.54
CA LYS A 32 -0.87 -1.65 21.21
C LYS A 32 -0.86 -0.72 20.01
N ARG A 33 -0.12 0.37 20.11
CA ARG A 33 0.10 1.28 18.99
C ARG A 33 1.23 0.78 18.10
N LYS A 34 1.01 0.73 16.79
CA LYS A 34 2.05 0.39 15.81
C LYS A 34 1.83 1.04 14.44
N LEU A 35 2.85 0.92 13.60
CA LEU A 35 2.75 1.16 12.17
C LEU A 35 2.13 -0.06 11.47
N PHE A 36 1.16 0.18 10.61
CA PHE A 36 0.52 -0.84 9.78
C PHE A 36 1.16 -0.87 8.39
N LEU A 37 2.43 -1.29 8.36
CA LEU A 37 3.23 -1.48 7.15
C LEU A 37 3.49 -2.98 6.92
N LEU A 38 3.80 -3.33 5.67
CA LEU A 38 4.18 -4.68 5.28
C LEU A 38 5.68 -4.73 5.00
N GLY A 39 6.40 -5.58 5.73
CA GLY A 39 7.78 -5.89 5.40
C GLY A 39 7.85 -6.92 4.28
N ARG A 40 8.56 -6.62 3.19
CA ARG A 40 8.88 -7.58 2.12
C ARG A 40 10.37 -7.45 1.80
N GLY A 41 11.17 -8.41 2.27
CA GLY A 41 12.63 -8.30 2.24
C GLY A 41 13.09 -7.13 3.12
N GLU A 42 13.96 -6.28 2.58
CA GLU A 42 14.50 -5.09 3.26
C GLU A 42 13.58 -3.87 3.16
N MET A 43 12.50 -3.96 2.39
CA MET A 43 11.61 -2.84 2.09
C MET A 43 10.33 -2.89 2.92
N GLN A 44 9.89 -1.72 3.40
CA GLN A 44 8.59 -1.52 3.99
C GLN A 44 7.61 -0.96 2.96
N PHE A 45 6.39 -1.48 2.98
CA PHE A 45 5.33 -1.11 2.08
C PHE A 45 4.10 -0.60 2.82
N PHE A 46 3.62 0.55 2.40
CA PHE A 46 2.34 1.11 2.78
C PHE A 46 1.22 0.49 1.93
N PRO A 47 0.20 -0.11 2.56
CA PRO A 47 -0.85 -0.81 1.82
C PRO A 47 -1.89 0.15 1.25
N VAL A 48 -2.19 -0.01 -0.03
CA VAL A 48 -3.18 0.75 -0.80
C VAL A 48 -4.10 -0.24 -1.53
N PHE A 49 -5.36 0.13 -1.77
CA PHE A 49 -6.40 -0.79 -2.26
C PHE A 49 -7.21 -0.17 -3.39
N ARG A 50 -7.77 -1.00 -4.27
CA ARG A 50 -8.69 -0.59 -5.34
C ARG A 50 -10.17 -0.68 -4.92
N SER A 51 -10.46 -1.25 -3.75
CA SER A 51 -11.79 -1.30 -3.17
C SER A 51 -11.77 -1.12 -1.65
N ARG A 52 -12.90 -0.69 -1.08
CA ARG A 52 -13.09 -0.58 0.37
C ARG A 52 -13.08 -1.96 1.03
N GLU A 53 -13.62 -2.96 0.34
CA GLU A 53 -13.72 -4.34 0.80
C GLU A 53 -12.32 -4.95 0.99
N SER A 54 -11.39 -4.72 0.04
CA SER A 54 -10.00 -5.16 0.14
C SER A 54 -9.28 -4.53 1.34
N LEU A 55 -9.52 -3.23 1.58
CA LEU A 55 -8.96 -2.50 2.73
C LEU A 55 -9.46 -3.10 4.05
N ILE A 56 -10.77 -3.32 4.16
CA ILE A 56 -11.41 -3.88 5.36
C ILE A 56 -10.85 -5.27 5.64
N ALA A 57 -10.86 -6.15 4.64
CA ALA A 57 -10.34 -7.52 4.76
C ALA A 57 -8.85 -7.53 5.16
N PHE A 58 -8.06 -6.59 4.67
CA PHE A 58 -6.66 -6.45 5.07
C PHE A 58 -6.51 -6.05 6.54
N PHE A 59 -7.18 -4.98 6.98
CA PHE A 59 -7.00 -4.49 8.36
C PHE A 59 -7.62 -5.41 9.41
N GLU A 60 -8.66 -6.18 9.06
CA GLU A 60 -9.16 -7.27 9.90
C GLU A 60 -8.07 -8.32 10.15
N LYS A 61 -7.36 -8.76 9.10
CA LYS A 61 -6.24 -9.71 9.23
C LYS A 61 -5.05 -9.15 10.00
N MET A 62 -4.81 -7.85 9.92
CA MET A 62 -3.70 -7.18 10.61
C MET A 62 -3.96 -6.89 12.10
N ASN A 63 -5.12 -7.30 12.63
CA ASN A 63 -5.56 -7.03 13.99
C ASN A 63 -5.66 -5.52 14.31
N ARG A 64 -6.06 -4.69 13.34
CA ARG A 64 -6.25 -3.25 13.56
C ARG A 64 -7.57 -3.00 14.28
N ALA A 65 -7.56 -2.15 15.31
CA ALA A 65 -8.75 -1.82 16.12
C ALA A 65 -9.71 -0.88 15.40
N GLY A 66 -9.17 0.10 14.66
CA GLY A 66 -9.95 1.07 13.92
C GLY A 66 -9.11 1.74 12.83
N TYR A 67 -9.80 2.23 11.80
CA TYR A 67 -9.19 2.88 10.66
C TYR A 67 -10.16 3.88 10.02
N LEU A 68 -9.60 4.94 9.45
CA LEU A 68 -10.33 5.84 8.55
C LEU A 68 -10.12 5.34 7.12
N ILE A 69 -11.19 5.23 6.33
CA ILE A 69 -11.08 4.95 4.90
C ILE A 69 -10.93 6.29 4.19
N LEU A 70 -9.75 6.50 3.61
CA LEU A 70 -9.41 7.65 2.79
C LEU A 70 -9.48 7.27 1.31
N GLU A 71 -9.87 8.22 0.48
CA GLU A 71 -9.92 8.10 -0.97
C GLU A 71 -8.98 9.12 -1.60
N GLY A 72 -8.29 8.72 -2.66
CA GLY A 72 -7.40 9.59 -3.42
C GLY A 72 -6.83 8.86 -4.63
N ASP A 73 -5.80 9.42 -5.24
CA ASP A 73 -5.00 8.75 -6.26
C ASP A 73 -3.63 8.33 -5.69
N VAL A 74 -2.92 7.44 -6.39
CA VAL A 74 -1.64 6.90 -5.91
C VAL A 74 -0.58 7.98 -5.76
N GLN A 75 -0.58 8.99 -6.63
CA GLN A 75 0.41 10.08 -6.60
C GLN A 75 0.22 10.92 -5.33
N SER A 76 -1.02 11.28 -5.00
CA SER A 76 -1.37 11.97 -3.76
C SER A 76 -0.95 11.19 -2.51
N VAL A 77 -1.08 9.85 -2.53
CA VAL A 77 -0.61 8.98 -1.42
C VAL A 77 0.91 8.99 -1.32
N LEU A 78 1.63 8.89 -2.44
CA LEU A 78 3.10 8.97 -2.46
C LEU A 78 3.59 10.30 -1.89
N GLU A 79 3.01 11.41 -2.35
CA GLU A 79 3.37 12.75 -1.88
C GLU A 79 3.08 12.94 -0.39
N THR A 80 1.93 12.45 0.08
CA THR A 80 1.58 12.46 1.51
C THR A 80 2.58 11.65 2.33
N ASN A 81 2.93 10.44 1.90
CA ASN A 81 3.91 9.60 2.60
C ASN A 81 5.30 10.25 2.62
N ARG A 82 5.74 10.84 1.49
CA ARG A 82 7.01 11.59 1.40
C ARG A 82 7.07 12.79 2.36
N SER A 83 5.92 13.40 2.68
CA SER A 83 5.85 14.52 3.63
C SER A 83 6.03 14.11 5.10
N ILE A 84 5.93 12.82 5.43
CA ILE A 84 6.04 12.30 6.79
C ILE A 84 7.43 11.68 6.94
N GLU A 85 8.27 12.21 7.84
CA GLU A 85 9.67 11.79 8.01
C GLU A 85 9.85 10.27 8.18
N LEU A 86 8.95 9.62 8.92
CA LEU A 86 8.96 8.16 9.15
C LEU A 86 8.50 7.33 7.94
N MET A 87 7.89 7.95 6.95
CA MET A 87 7.28 7.30 5.78
C MET A 87 7.98 7.68 4.46
N LYS A 88 8.96 8.59 4.49
CA LYS A 88 9.54 9.17 3.28
C LYS A 88 10.21 8.16 2.35
N ASP A 89 10.73 7.07 2.93
CA ASP A 89 11.38 5.98 2.23
C ASP A 89 10.48 4.72 2.13
N VAL A 90 9.20 4.82 2.50
CA VAL A 90 8.27 3.68 2.48
C VAL A 90 7.65 3.55 1.09
N ALA A 91 7.78 2.37 0.48
CA ALA A 91 7.16 2.04 -0.80
C ALA A 91 5.64 1.88 -0.68
N ILE A 92 4.91 1.87 -1.79
CA ILE A 92 3.48 1.55 -1.83
C ILE A 92 3.30 0.15 -2.41
N VAL A 93 2.35 -0.60 -1.83
CA VAL A 93 1.84 -1.82 -2.44
C VAL A 93 0.33 -1.72 -2.64
N ILE A 94 -0.11 -1.85 -3.89
CA ILE A 94 -1.52 -1.87 -4.26
C ILE A 94 -2.03 -3.31 -4.24
N GLU A 95 -3.16 -3.54 -3.58
CA GLU A 95 -3.82 -4.84 -3.42
C GLU A 95 -2.87 -5.92 -2.84
N PRO A 96 -2.36 -5.73 -1.62
CA PRO A 96 -1.32 -6.57 -1.03
C PRO A 96 -1.69 -8.05 -0.87
N LEU A 97 -2.99 -8.37 -0.82
CA LEU A 97 -3.52 -9.73 -0.70
C LEU A 97 -3.91 -10.37 -2.04
N SER A 98 -3.81 -9.62 -3.15
CA SER A 98 -4.15 -10.15 -4.48
C SER A 98 -3.07 -11.10 -5.01
N ALA A 99 -3.42 -11.87 -6.04
CA ALA A 99 -2.47 -12.75 -6.73
C ALA A 99 -1.36 -11.99 -7.46
N ASN A 100 -1.59 -10.71 -7.82
CA ASN A 100 -0.65 -9.87 -8.55
C ASN A 100 -0.59 -8.47 -7.92
N PRO A 101 0.02 -8.33 -6.72
CA PRO A 101 0.16 -7.02 -6.08
C PRO A 101 1.06 -6.12 -6.93
N VAL A 102 0.77 -4.82 -6.96
CA VAL A 102 1.58 -3.83 -7.67
C VAL A 102 2.43 -3.06 -6.66
N GLU A 103 3.74 -3.12 -6.82
CA GLU A 103 4.70 -2.42 -5.96
C GLU A 103 5.21 -1.15 -6.64
N ILE A 104 5.25 -0.06 -5.90
CA ILE A 104 5.68 1.27 -6.37
C ILE A 104 6.71 1.79 -5.38
N MET A 105 7.92 2.08 -5.88
CA MET A 105 9.03 2.51 -5.04
C MET A 105 8.85 3.97 -4.62
N PRO A 106 9.37 4.38 -3.45
CA PRO A 106 9.19 5.73 -2.93
C PRO A 106 9.80 6.81 -3.82
N HIS A 107 10.67 6.48 -4.78
CA HIS A 107 11.29 7.42 -5.74
C HIS A 107 10.98 7.08 -7.21
N SER A 108 9.91 6.31 -7.46
CA SER A 108 9.35 6.13 -8.80
C SER A 108 8.68 7.40 -9.34
#